data_AF-A0A2V8MIB0-F1
#
_entry.id   AF-A0A2V8MIB0-F1
#
_cell.length_a   1.000
_cell.length_b   1.000
_cell.length_c   1.000
_cell.angle_alpha   90.00
_cell.angle_beta   90.00
_cell.angle_gamma   90.00
#
_symmetry.space_group_name_H-M   'P 1'
#
loop_
_entity.id
_entity.type
_entity.pdbx_description
1 polymer ?
#
loop_
_entity_poly.entity_id
_entity_poly.type
_entity_poly.pdbx_seq_one_letter_code
_entity_poly.pdbx_strand_id
1 'polypeptide(L)'
;MKEVTKFQSYYARENWRDIVRTMIADGAELKDPQIPVLVDYLTQTFPKNFPDGEGKNILETACSECHAAGAVRRFDGYYTRDNWQDLVRTMIANGASLTDDQATVLVDYLTAVFPAPKPVTAKSP
;
A
#
# COMPACT_ATOMS: atom_id res chain seq x y z
N MET A 1 -7.81 -33.01 -5.11
CA MET A 1 -7.46 -32.00 -4.09
C MET A 1 -6.33 -31.19 -4.69
N LYS A 2 -6.60 -29.93 -5.08
CA LYS A 2 -5.56 -29.06 -5.66
C LYS A 2 -4.88 -28.31 -4.52
N GLU A 3 -3.56 -28.36 -4.54
CA GLU A 3 -2.65 -27.78 -3.57
C GLU A 3 -3.02 -26.32 -3.28
N VAL A 4 -3.39 -26.04 -2.04
CA VAL A 4 -3.59 -24.68 -1.54
C VAL A 4 -2.19 -24.12 -1.32
N THR A 5 -1.66 -23.43 -2.32
CA THR A 5 -0.37 -22.74 -2.26
C THR A 5 -0.44 -21.66 -1.17
N LYS A 6 -0.06 -22.07 0.03
CA LYS A 6 0.04 -21.30 1.26
C LYS A 6 0.77 -19.97 0.99
N PHE A 7 -0.03 -18.91 0.82
CA PHE A 7 0.34 -17.50 0.96
C PHE A 7 1.58 -17.05 0.18
N GLN A 8 1.59 -17.21 -1.15
CA GLN A 8 2.46 -16.35 -1.96
C GLN A 8 1.99 -14.89 -1.83
N SER A 9 2.96 -14.05 -1.51
CA SER A 9 2.82 -12.75 -0.86
C SER A 9 2.42 -11.64 -1.82
N TYR A 10 1.14 -11.53 -2.16
CA TYR A 10 0.57 -10.35 -2.80
C TYR A 10 -0.88 -10.28 -2.35
N TYR A 11 -1.40 -9.17 -1.79
CA TYR A 11 -2.82 -9.11 -1.39
C TYR A 11 -3.62 -8.11 -2.22
N ALA A 12 -3.84 -8.47 -3.48
CA ALA A 12 -4.96 -7.95 -4.26
C ALA A 12 -6.26 -8.63 -3.82
N ARG A 13 -7.41 -8.12 -4.30
CA ARG A 13 -8.74 -8.65 -4.00
C ARG A 13 -8.85 -10.17 -4.16
N GLU A 14 -8.24 -10.69 -5.22
CA GLU A 14 -8.23 -12.12 -5.55
C GLU A 14 -7.52 -12.95 -4.47
N ASN A 15 -6.45 -12.42 -3.89
CA ASN A 15 -5.71 -13.10 -2.83
C ASN A 15 -6.47 -13.08 -1.51
N TRP A 16 -7.12 -11.95 -1.17
CA TRP A 16 -8.00 -11.90 0.01
C TRP A 16 -9.17 -12.89 -0.14
N ARG A 17 -9.70 -13.06 -1.35
CA ARG A 17 -10.72 -14.08 -1.65
C ARG A 17 -10.19 -15.49 -1.43
N ASP A 18 -8.97 -15.78 -1.85
CA ASP A 18 -8.37 -17.11 -1.66
C ASP A 18 -8.14 -17.39 -0.17
N ILE A 19 -7.65 -16.41 0.60
CA ILE A 19 -7.52 -16.51 2.05
C ILE A 19 -8.87 -16.82 2.70
N VAL A 20 -9.91 -16.02 2.38
CA VAL A 20 -11.27 -16.23 2.91
C VAL A 20 -11.77 -17.63 2.59
N ARG A 21 -11.56 -18.13 1.37
CA ARG A 21 -11.95 -19.49 0.96
C ARG A 21 -11.18 -20.56 1.72
N THR A 22 -9.89 -20.37 1.97
CA THR A 22 -9.12 -21.28 2.82
C THR A 22 -9.66 -21.31 4.24
N MET A 23 -9.98 -20.16 4.84
CA MET A 23 -10.54 -20.11 6.18
C MET A 23 -11.90 -20.83 6.26
N ILE A 24 -12.75 -20.72 5.23
CA ILE A 24 -14.01 -21.48 5.13
C ILE A 24 -13.72 -22.98 5.06
N ALA A 25 -12.75 -23.40 4.24
CA ALA A 25 -12.35 -24.79 4.14
C ALA A 25 -11.79 -25.34 5.48
N ASP A 26 -11.16 -24.49 6.28
CA ASP A 26 -10.65 -24.80 7.62
C ASP A 26 -11.73 -24.73 8.72
N GLY A 27 -12.98 -24.37 8.37
CA GLY A 27 -14.14 -24.43 9.27
C GLY A 27 -14.75 -23.08 9.67
N ALA A 28 -14.32 -21.96 9.08
CA ALA A 28 -14.97 -20.67 9.31
C ALA A 28 -16.40 -20.66 8.72
N GLU A 29 -17.38 -20.29 9.53
CA GLU A 29 -18.77 -20.19 9.09
C GLU A 29 -19.03 -18.83 8.41
N LEU A 30 -19.04 -18.83 7.07
CA LEU A 30 -19.36 -17.66 6.25
C LEU A 30 -20.30 -18.06 5.11
N LYS A 31 -21.40 -17.32 4.92
CA LYS A 31 -22.35 -17.58 3.82
C LYS A 31 -21.84 -16.99 2.52
N ASP A 32 -22.18 -17.60 1.37
CA ASP A 32 -21.73 -17.16 0.04
C ASP A 32 -21.92 -15.65 -0.23
N PRO A 33 -23.06 -15.01 0.15
CA PRO A 33 -23.23 -13.57 -0.07
C PRO A 33 -22.31 -12.69 0.77
N GLN A 34 -21.75 -13.21 1.88
CA GLN A 34 -20.86 -12.47 2.78
C GLN A 34 -19.40 -12.51 2.33
N ILE A 35 -19.03 -13.51 1.51
CA ILE A 35 -17.67 -13.64 0.96
C ILE A 35 -17.22 -12.37 0.22
N PRO A 36 -17.95 -11.83 -0.77
CA PRO A 36 -17.49 -10.63 -1.48
C PRO A 36 -17.40 -9.41 -0.55
N VAL A 37 -18.32 -9.27 0.41
CA VAL A 37 -18.31 -8.16 1.37
C VAL A 37 -17.07 -8.20 2.25
N LEU A 38 -16.72 -9.37 2.79
CA LEU A 38 -15.53 -9.53 3.62
C LEU A 38 -14.25 -9.32 2.80
N VAL A 39 -14.20 -9.84 1.57
CA VAL A 39 -13.05 -9.66 0.67
C VAL A 39 -12.84 -8.18 0.34
N ASP A 40 -13.90 -7.44 0.05
CA ASP A 40 -13.82 -6.01 -0.25
C ASP A 40 -13.34 -5.22 0.98
N TYR A 41 -13.88 -5.53 2.16
CA TYR A 41 -13.43 -4.95 3.43
C TYR A 41 -11.94 -5.22 3.69
N LEU A 42 -11.48 -6.47 3.57
CA LEU A 42 -10.09 -6.84 3.81
C LEU A 42 -9.14 -6.20 2.80
N THR A 43 -9.56 -6.09 1.54
CA THR A 43 -8.80 -5.42 0.48
C THR A 43 -8.62 -3.93 0.77
N GLN A 44 -9.67 -3.27 1.26
CA GLN A 44 -9.63 -1.85 1.61
C GLN A 44 -8.87 -1.60 2.91
N THR A 45 -9.01 -2.48 3.90
CA THR A 45 -8.48 -2.26 5.26
C THR A 45 -7.03 -2.71 5.39
N PHE A 46 -6.61 -3.75 4.65
CA PHE A 46 -5.29 -4.36 4.79
C PHE A 46 -4.58 -4.55 3.43
N PRO A 47 -4.38 -3.49 2.64
CA PRO A 47 -3.58 -3.59 1.43
C PRO A 47 -2.11 -3.87 1.79
N LYS A 48 -1.61 -5.08 1.54
CA LYS A 48 -0.17 -5.37 1.70
C LYS A 48 0.67 -4.72 0.60
N ASN A 49 0.11 -4.60 -0.61
CA ASN A 49 0.82 -4.10 -1.78
C ASN A 49 0.45 -2.65 -2.07
N PHE A 50 1.34 -1.93 -2.72
CA PHE A 50 1.03 -0.60 -3.22
C PHE A 50 0.18 -0.72 -4.51
N PRO A 51 -0.71 0.24 -4.82
CA PRO A 51 -1.49 0.26 -6.06
C PRO A 51 -0.59 0.19 -7.31
N ASP A 52 -1.01 -0.54 -8.35
CA ASP A 52 -0.19 -0.66 -9.57
C ASP A 52 0.02 0.70 -10.25
N GLY A 53 1.21 0.90 -10.83
CA GLY A 53 1.59 2.13 -11.52
C GLY A 53 3.10 2.28 -11.62
N GLU A 54 3.57 3.25 -12.41
CA GLU A 54 5.00 3.52 -12.58
C GLU A 54 5.68 3.86 -11.25
N GLY A 55 5.04 4.70 -10.42
CA GLY A 55 5.56 5.07 -9.11
C GLY A 55 5.69 3.88 -8.14
N LYS A 56 4.86 2.84 -8.27
CA LYS A 56 5.04 1.59 -7.51
C LYS A 56 6.35 0.91 -7.87
N ASN A 57 6.64 0.76 -9.17
CA ASN A 57 7.87 0.11 -9.62
C ASN A 57 9.10 0.88 -9.12
N ILE A 58 9.06 2.22 -9.20
CA ILE A 58 10.12 3.08 -8.69
C ILE A 58 10.29 2.89 -7.16
N LEU A 59 9.20 2.92 -6.40
CA LEU A 59 9.21 2.71 -4.95
C LEU A 59 9.78 1.33 -4.57
N GLU A 60 9.31 0.28 -5.23
CA GLU A 60 9.72 -1.10 -4.92
C GLU A 60 11.17 -1.37 -5.32
N THR A 61 11.66 -0.78 -6.41
CA THR A 61 13.05 -0.92 -6.85
C THR A 61 14.00 -0.06 -6.02
N ALA A 62 13.78 1.26 -5.94
CA ALA A 62 14.75 2.19 -5.34
C ALA A 62 14.68 2.25 -3.81
N CYS A 63 13.47 2.20 -3.22
CA CYS A 63 13.31 2.36 -1.77
C CYS A 63 13.42 1.05 -0.99
N SER A 64 13.60 -0.08 -1.68
CA SER A 64 13.84 -1.40 -1.05
C SER A 64 15.31 -1.78 -0.97
N GLU A 65 16.22 -0.98 -1.53
CA GLU A 65 17.66 -1.31 -1.59
C GLU A 65 18.31 -1.36 -0.21
N CYS A 66 17.83 -0.54 0.73
CA CYS A 66 18.42 -0.41 2.08
C CYS A 66 17.50 -0.92 3.20
N HIS A 67 16.18 -0.80 3.04
CA HIS A 67 15.18 -1.21 4.05
C HIS A 67 13.84 -1.49 3.37
N ALA A 68 12.86 -2.07 4.08
CA ALA A 68 11.56 -2.35 3.48
C ALA A 68 10.83 -1.08 3.00
N ALA A 69 10.51 -1.00 1.70
CA ALA A 69 9.74 0.11 1.12
C ALA A 69 8.38 0.33 1.81
N GLY A 70 7.80 -0.73 2.41
CA GLY A 70 6.58 -0.66 3.22
C GLY A 70 6.63 0.32 4.39
N ALA A 71 7.82 0.76 4.82
CA ALA A 71 7.98 1.75 5.88
C ALA A 71 7.31 3.10 5.56
N VAL A 72 7.15 3.44 4.27
CA VAL A 72 6.49 4.70 3.86
C VAL A 72 5.03 4.79 4.33
N ARG A 73 4.35 3.65 4.53
CA ARG A 73 2.96 3.62 5.01
C ARG A 73 2.75 4.25 6.38
N ARG A 74 3.82 4.42 7.17
CA ARG A 74 3.76 5.09 8.48
C ARG A 74 3.34 6.57 8.38
N PHE A 75 3.46 7.16 7.19
CA PHE A 75 3.13 8.55 6.92
C PHE A 75 1.75 8.73 6.25
N ASP A 76 1.00 7.64 6.04
CA ASP A 76 -0.33 7.66 5.47
C ASP A 76 -1.28 8.55 6.30
N GLY A 77 -1.97 9.48 5.64
CA GLY A 77 -2.83 10.44 6.28
C GLY A 77 -2.12 11.56 7.05
N TYR A 78 -0.79 11.70 6.91
CA TYR A 78 -0.01 12.78 7.56
C TYR A 78 0.74 13.67 6.57
N TYR A 79 1.35 13.09 5.55
CA TYR A 79 2.26 13.81 4.66
C TYR A 79 1.53 14.54 3.54
N THR A 80 1.92 15.80 3.32
CA THR A 80 1.59 16.54 2.09
C THR A 80 2.56 16.16 0.96
N ARG A 81 2.28 16.65 -0.26
CA ARG A 81 3.20 16.48 -1.39
C ARG A 81 4.62 16.99 -1.06
N ASP A 82 4.73 18.13 -0.38
CA ASP A 82 6.01 18.70 0.01
C ASP A 82 6.74 17.80 1.02
N ASN A 83 6.03 17.21 1.98
CA ASN A 83 6.63 16.25 2.90
C ASN A 83 7.12 14.98 2.20
N TRP A 84 6.40 14.50 1.18
CA TRP A 84 6.85 13.38 0.34
C TRP A 84 8.09 13.74 -0.46
N GLN A 85 8.14 14.95 -1.02
CA GLN A 85 9.32 15.45 -1.72
C GLN A 85 10.55 15.53 -0.81
N ASP A 86 10.40 16.02 0.41
CA ASP A 86 11.49 16.08 1.40
C ASP A 86 11.96 14.68 1.80
N LEU A 87 11.04 13.74 1.99
CA LEU A 87 11.37 12.33 2.27
C LEU A 87 12.17 11.71 1.13
N VAL A 88 11.71 11.85 -0.13
CA VAL A 88 12.41 11.29 -1.30
C VAL A 88 13.80 11.91 -1.44
N ARG A 89 13.93 13.23 -1.29
CA ARG A 89 15.23 13.92 -1.30
C ARG A 89 16.16 13.43 -0.19
N THR A 90 15.63 13.17 1.00
CA THR A 90 16.40 12.61 2.11
C THR A 90 16.92 11.21 1.78
N MET A 91 16.11 10.36 1.13
CA MET A 91 16.55 9.03 0.72
C MET A 91 17.61 9.10 -0.39
N ILE A 92 17.47 10.01 -1.35
CA ILE A 92 18.49 10.27 -2.39
C ILE A 92 19.80 10.73 -1.75
N ALA A 93 19.74 11.67 -0.80
CA ALA A 93 20.91 12.14 -0.06
C ALA A 93 21.59 11.01 0.75
N ASN A 94 20.82 10.02 1.19
CA ASN A 94 21.30 8.82 1.88
C ASN A 94 21.75 7.70 0.93
N GLY A 95 21.71 7.92 -0.39
CA GLY A 95 22.27 7.01 -1.40
C GLY A 95 21.25 6.25 -2.24
N ALA A 96 19.94 6.51 -2.13
CA ALA A 96 18.95 5.92 -3.02
C ALA A 96 19.16 6.41 -4.47
N SER A 97 19.19 5.46 -5.42
CA SER A 97 19.46 5.77 -6.82
C SER A 97 18.17 6.13 -7.57
N LEU A 98 17.89 7.43 -7.68
CA LEU A 98 16.74 7.98 -8.41
C LEU A 98 17.19 9.18 -9.25
N THR A 99 16.69 9.27 -10.48
CA THR A 99 16.78 10.52 -11.26
C THR A 99 15.76 11.55 -10.75
N ASP A 100 15.94 12.82 -11.10
CA ASP A 100 14.98 13.89 -10.73
C ASP A 100 13.57 13.63 -11.29
N ASP A 101 13.47 13.07 -12.50
CA ASP A 101 12.20 12.70 -13.11
C ASP A 101 11.53 11.54 -12.35
N GLN A 102 12.30 10.50 -12.00
CA GLN A 102 11.79 9.38 -11.21
C GLN A 102 11.37 9.83 -9.80
N ALA A 103 12.12 10.74 -9.18
CA ALA A 103 11.77 11.34 -7.90
C ALA A 103 10.43 12.08 -7.99
N THR A 104 10.21 12.83 -9.07
CA THR A 104 8.94 13.54 -9.29
C THR A 104 7.77 12.58 -9.44
N VAL A 105 7.91 11.54 -10.28
CA VAL A 105 6.89 10.49 -10.45
C VAL A 105 6.59 9.78 -9.13
N LEU A 106 7.62 9.48 -8.33
CA LEU A 106 7.46 8.84 -7.04
C LEU A 106 6.70 9.74 -6.04
N VAL A 107 7.02 11.03 -5.99
CA VAL A 107 6.33 12.00 -5.11
C VAL A 107 4.85 12.12 -5.47
N ASP A 108 4.53 12.21 -6.75
CA ASP A 108 3.14 12.29 -7.21
C ASP A 108 2.37 11.01 -6.90
N TYR A 109 3.01 9.86 -7.11
CA TYR A 109 2.45 8.56 -6.76
C TYR A 109 2.18 8.43 -5.26
N LEU A 110 3.16 8.74 -4.40
CA LEU A 110 2.99 8.69 -2.94
C LEU A 110 1.89 9.63 -2.47
N THR A 111 1.77 10.81 -3.08
CA THR A 111 0.71 11.78 -2.76
C THR A 111 -0.68 11.25 -3.15
N ALA A 112 -0.80 10.56 -4.28
CA ALA A 112 -2.06 9.99 -4.72
C ALA A 112 -2.48 8.76 -3.88
N VAL A 113 -1.51 7.94 -3.47
CA VAL A 113 -1.75 6.72 -2.69
C VAL A 113 -1.99 7.04 -1.21
N PHE A 114 -1.31 8.04 -0.67
CA PHE A 114 -1.35 8.45 0.74
C PHE A 114 -1.79 9.92 0.86
N PRO A 115 -3.10 10.20 0.67
CA PRO A 115 -3.60 11.56 0.70
C PRO A 115 -3.38 12.21 2.07
N ALA A 116 -3.00 13.49 2.04
CA ALA A 116 -2.78 14.30 3.24
C ALA A 116 -4.03 14.35 4.14
N PRO A 117 -3.86 14.59 5.45
CA PRO A 117 -5.00 14.72 6.36
C PRO A 117 -5.89 15.88 5.89
N LYS A 118 -7.21 15.67 5.93
CA LYS A 118 -8.15 16.75 5.65
C LYS A 118 -7.86 17.92 6.60
N PRO A 119 -7.83 19.16 6.10
CA PRO A 119 -7.67 20.32 6.98
C PRO A 119 -8.78 20.26 8.02
N VAL A 120 -8.42 20.13 9.30
CA VAL A 120 -9.37 20.35 10.38
C VAL A 120 -9.71 21.82 10.34
N THR A 121 -10.90 22.15 9.86
CA THR A 121 -11.46 23.49 10.00
C THR A 121 -11.58 23.79 11.49
N ALA A 122 -10.60 24.50 12.05
CA ALA A 122 -10.69 25.01 13.40
C ALA A 122 -11.90 25.93 13.48
N LYS A 123 -12.92 25.53 14.25
CA LYS A 123 -13.98 26.44 14.65
C LYS A 123 -13.29 27.50 15.53
N SER A 124 -13.22 28.74 15.03
CA SER A 124 -12.73 29.87 15.85
C SER A 124 -13.60 29.99 17.12
N PRO A 125 -12.99 30.37 18.26
CA PRO A 125 -13.69 30.49 19.54
C PRO A 125 -14.87 31.48 19.49
#